data_AF-A0A3M1U9X0-F1
#
_entry.id   AF-A0A3M1U9X0-F1
#
_cell.length_a   1.000
_cell.length_b   1.000
_cell.length_c   1.000
_cell.angle_alpha   90.00
_cell.angle_beta   90.00
_cell.angle_gamma   90.00
#
_symmetry.space_group_name_H-M   'P 1'
#
loop_
_entity.id
_entity.type
_entity.pdbx_description
1 polymer ?
#
loop_
_entity_poly.entity_id
_entity_poly.type
_entity_poly.pdbx_seq_one_letter_code
_entity_poly.pdbx_strand_id
1 'polypeptide(L)' 'MNYHAIEHKITLDGSSTLYAPQYNQHYHSVHGALNESMHVFIQAGLKAVPPE' A
#
# COMPACT_ATOMS: atom_id res chain seq x y z
N MET A 1 -22.99 -14.23 -7.79
CA MET A 1 -21.94 -13.25 -7.45
C MET A 1 -20.99 -13.94 -6.49
N ASN A 2 -19.88 -14.49 -6.98
CA ASN A 2 -18.85 -15.03 -6.10
C ASN A 2 -18.07 -13.84 -5.55
N TYR A 3 -18.43 -13.39 -4.34
CA TYR A 3 -17.62 -12.41 -3.63
C TYR A 3 -16.29 -13.07 -3.30
N HIS A 4 -15.26 -12.78 -4.09
CA HIS A 4 -13.89 -13.06 -3.67
C HIS A 4 -13.62 -12.12 -2.50
N ALA A 5 -13.69 -12.66 -1.28
CA ALA A 5 -13.46 -11.88 -0.08
C ALA A 5 -12.09 -11.20 -0.19
N ILE A 6 -12.07 -9.89 0.03
CA ILE A 6 -10.82 -9.15 0.19
C ILE A 6 -10.21 -9.62 1.52
N GLU A 7 -8.95 -10.01 1.49
CA GLU A 7 -8.26 -10.57 2.64
C GLU A 7 -7.38 -9.52 3.31
N HIS A 8 -7.44 -9.41 4.64
CA HIS A 8 -6.46 -8.62 5.40
C HIS A 8 -5.13 -9.37 5.51
N LYS A 9 -4.02 -8.66 5.28
CA LYS A 9 -2.65 -9.18 5.40
C LYS A 9 -1.77 -8.17 6.13
N ILE A 10 -0.69 -8.68 6.73
CA ILE A 10 0.36 -7.87 7.35
C ILE A 10 1.57 -7.82 6.41
N THR A 11 2.13 -6.64 6.19
CA THR A 11 3.33 -6.42 5.35
C THR A 11 4.62 -6.63 6.15
N LEU A 12 5.78 -6.67 5.49
CA LEU A 12 7.07 -6.90 6.16
C LEU A 12 7.46 -5.80 7.16
N ASP A 13 6.99 -4.57 6.97
CA ASP A 13 7.16 -3.47 7.94
C ASP A 13 6.12 -3.50 9.10
N GLY A 14 5.29 -4.55 9.17
CA GLY A 14 4.28 -4.73 10.21
C GLY A 14 2.98 -3.96 9.99
N SER A 15 2.87 -3.16 8.93
CA SER A 15 1.63 -2.45 8.60
C SER A 15 0.59 -3.36 7.93
N SER A 16 -0.66 -2.87 7.82
CA SER A 16 -1.76 -3.62 7.21
C SER A 16 -1.87 -3.35 5.72
N THR A 17 -2.25 -4.38 4.96
CA THR A 17 -2.65 -4.28 3.56
C THR A 17 -3.86 -5.17 3.28
N LEU A 18 -4.49 -4.98 2.13
CA LEU A 18 -5.55 -5.84 1.62
C LEU A 18 -5.05 -6.61 0.41
N TYR A 19 -5.36 -7.89 0.34
CA TYR A 19 -5.13 -8.73 -0.83
C TYR A 19 -6.46 -8.97 -1.56
N ALA A 20 -6.47 -8.74 -2.87
CA ALA A 20 -7.61 -8.98 -3.74
C ALA A 20 -7.35 -10.24 -4.60
N PRO A 21 -7.91 -11.41 -4.22
CA PRO A 21 -7.67 -12.66 -4.95
C PRO A 21 -8.10 -12.60 -6.42
N GLN A 22 -9.14 -11.82 -6.72
CA GLN A 22 -9.63 -11.63 -8.09
C GLN A 22 -8.56 -11.05 -9.02
N TYR A 23 -7.69 -10.18 -8.51
CA TYR A 23 -6.62 -9.56 -9.29
C TYR A 23 -5.25 -10.21 -9.03
N ASN A 24 -5.15 -11.09 -8.04
CA ASN A 24 -3.89 -11.59 -7.51
C ASN A 24 -2.93 -10.45 -7.16
N GLN A 25 -3.45 -9.41 -6.48
CA GLN A 25 -2.69 -8.20 -6.13
C GLN A 25 -2.95 -7.76 -4.69
N HIS A 26 -1.96 -7.07 -4.11
CA HIS A 26 -2.08 -6.36 -2.85
C HIS A 26 -2.34 -4.87 -3.11
N TYR A 27 -3.12 -4.21 -2.26
CA TYR A 27 -3.41 -2.78 -2.37
C TYR A 27 -2.18 -1.90 -2.09
N HIS A 28 -1.32 -2.37 -1.20
CA HIS A 28 -0.02 -1.77 -0.89
C HIS A 28 1.08 -2.81 -1.00
N SER A 29 2.32 -2.33 -1.17
CA SER A 29 3.54 -3.12 -1.23
C SER A 29 3.63 -4.11 -0.07
N VAL A 30 3.87 -5.39 -0.40
CA VAL A 30 4.11 -6.44 0.60
C VAL A 30 5.37 -6.18 1.44
N HIS A 31 6.32 -5.41 0.91
CA HIS A 31 7.53 -5.00 1.64
C HIS A 31 7.24 -3.95 2.71
N GLY A 32 6.11 -3.25 2.63
CA GLY A 32 5.67 -2.33 3.67
C GLY A 32 4.72 -1.24 3.17
N ALA A 33 3.47 -1.26 3.63
CA ALA A 33 2.47 -0.27 3.23
C ALA A 33 2.76 1.12 3.83
N LEU A 34 3.22 1.15 5.10
CA LEU A 34 3.62 2.38 5.76
C LEU A 34 4.86 2.98 5.10
N ASN A 35 5.89 2.14 4.85
CA ASN A 35 7.11 2.59 4.20
C ASN A 35 6.85 3.11 2.78
N GLU A 36 6.03 2.42 1.99
CA GLU A 36 5.60 2.88 0.66
C GLU A 36 4.89 4.24 0.75
N SER A 37 3.90 4.35 1.63
CA SER A 37 3.11 5.58 1.83
C SER A 37 4.00 6.78 2.19
N MET A 38 4.92 6.57 3.13
CA MET A 38 5.84 7.61 3.57
C MET A 38 6.84 8.01 2.48
N HIS A 39 7.48 7.03 1.83
CA HIS A 39 8.56 7.30 0.89
C HIS A 39 8.05 7.82 -0.46
N VAL A 40 7.10 7.11 -1.08
CA VAL A 40 6.67 7.34 -2.46
C VAL A 40 5.66 8.48 -2.54
N PHE A 41 4.71 8.55 -1.62
CA PHE A 41 3.60 9.51 -1.72
C PHE A 41 3.84 10.76 -0.89
N ILE A 42 4.19 10.62 0.39
CA ILE A 42 4.35 11.78 1.29
C ILE A 42 5.68 12.51 1.02
N GLN A 43 6.82 11.84 1.22
CA GLN A 43 8.13 12.48 1.14
C GLN A 43 8.48 12.88 -0.29
N ALA A 44 8.39 11.95 -1.25
CA ALA A 44 8.69 12.27 -2.64
C ALA A 44 7.66 13.25 -3.23
N GLY A 45 6.37 13.14 -2.85
CA GLY A 45 5.34 14.08 -3.26
C GLY A 45 5.59 15.51 -2.77
N LEU A 46 5.84 15.69 -1.47
CA LEU A 46 6.16 17.02 -0.92
C LEU A 46 7.47 17.59 -1.46
N LYS A 47 8.49 16.74 -1.65
CA LYS A 47 9.76 17.17 -2.25
C LYS A 47 9.60 17.70 -3.68
N ALA A 48 8.60 17.21 -4.42
CA ALA A 48 8.30 17.68 -5.77
C ALA A 48 7.61 19.05 -5.79
N VAL A 49 7.11 19.54 -4.64
CA VAL A 49 6.48 20.87 -4.51
C VAL A 49 7.57 21.91 -4.19
N PRO A 50 7.72 22.97 -5.02
CA PRO A 50 8.64 24.06 -4.71
C PRO A 50 8.25 24.78 -3.42
N PRO A 51 9.21 25.30 -2.63
CA PRO A 51 8.89 26.20 -1.52
C PRO A 51 8.25 27.49 -2.05
N GLU A 52 7.27 28.01 -1.31
CA GLU A 52 6.68 29.34 -1.52
C GLU A 52 7.66 30.47 -1.14
#